data_AF-A0A7V4UG09-F1
#
_entry.id   AF-A0A7V4UG09-F1
#
_cell.length_a   1.000
_cell.length_b   1.000
_cell.length_c   1.000
_cell.angle_alpha   90.00
_cell.angle_beta   90.00
_cell.angle_gamma   90.00
#
_symmetry.space_group_name_H-M   'P 1'
#
loop_
_entity.id
_entity.type
_entity.pdbx_description
1 polymer ?
#
loop_
_entity_poly.entity_id
_entity_poly.type
_entity_poly.pdbx_seq_one_letter_code
_entity_poly.pdbx_strand_id
1 'polypeptide(L)' 'MKVIVQFTPREELKALPILLRHSTGMVLCDQTYVISEEAAKALVRAGIRFTEVSRESSAPVAQGALGERI' A
#
# COMPACT_ATOMS: atom_id res chain seq x y z
N MET A 1 -1.19 8.85 -7.87
CA MET A 1 -0.67 7.48 -7.87
C MET A 1 -1.07 6.81 -6.57
N LYS A 2 -1.55 5.56 -6.66
CA LYS A 2 -1.87 4.72 -5.51
C LYS A 2 -0.73 3.76 -5.20
N VAL A 3 -0.51 3.48 -3.93
CA VAL A 3 0.49 2.55 -3.44
C VAL A 3 -0.22 1.47 -2.65
N ILE A 4 0.10 0.22 -2.93
CA ILE A 4 -0.40 -0.94 -2.21
C ILE A 4 0.70 -1.33 -1.21
N VAL A 5 0.38 -1.26 0.07
CA VAL A 5 1.32 -1.54 1.16
C VAL A 5 0.79 -2.63 2.07
N GLN A 6 1.67 -3.44 2.63
CA GLN A 6 1.33 -4.44 3.63
C GLN A 6 1.98 -4.08 4.96
N PHE A 7 1.22 -4.25 6.05
CA PHE A 7 1.71 -4.07 7.41
C PHE A 7 1.83 -5.41 8.14
N THR A 8 2.66 -5.41 9.18
CA THR A 8 2.53 -6.41 10.25
C THR A 8 1.44 -5.97 11.23
N PRO A 9 0.85 -6.86 12.03
CA PRO A 9 -0.25 -6.49 12.94
C PRO A 9 0.15 -5.36 13.91
N ARG A 10 1.42 -5.35 14.34
CA ARG A 10 1.94 -4.34 15.27
C ARG A 10 2.12 -2.97 14.61
N GLU A 11 2.53 -2.93 13.35
CA GLU A 11 2.73 -1.67 12.62
C GLU A 11 1.42 -1.13 12.06
N GLU A 12 0.46 -2.01 11.73
CA GLU A 12 -0.90 -1.65 11.32
C GLU A 12 -1.57 -0.76 12.38
N LEU A 13 -1.56 -1.17 13.66
CA LEU A 13 -2.15 -0.39 14.75
C LEU A 13 -1.56 1.04 14.87
N LYS A 14 -0.28 1.22 14.54
CA LYS A 14 0.37 2.53 14.51
C LYS A 14 0.00 3.33 13.26
N ALA A 15 -0.24 2.65 12.15
CA ALA A 15 -0.62 3.22 10.87
C ALA A 15 -2.09 3.67 10.85
N LEU A 16 -2.99 2.99 11.57
CA LEU A 16 -4.43 3.27 11.62
C LEU A 16 -4.78 4.77 11.71
N PRO A 17 -4.25 5.58 12.65
CA PRO A 17 -4.59 7.00 12.72
C PRO A 17 -4.20 7.81 11.47
N ILE A 18 -3.12 7.44 10.79
CA ILE A 18 -2.67 8.07 9.55
C ILE A 18 -3.53 7.57 8.38
N LEU A 19 -3.81 6.28 8.33
CA LEU A 19 -4.65 5.65 7.31
C LEU A 19 -6.07 6.24 7.34
N LEU A 20 -6.70 6.34 8.51
CA LEU A 20 -8.03 6.91 8.69
C LEU A 20 -8.10 8.40 8.33
N ARG A 21 -6.99 9.13 8.45
CA ARG A 21 -6.92 10.57 8.15
C ARG A 21 -6.59 10.88 6.69
N HIS A 22 -5.78 10.04 6.05
CA HIS A 22 -5.17 10.33 4.75
C HIS A 22 -5.58 9.38 3.64
N SER A 23 -6.18 8.23 3.95
CA SER A 23 -6.64 7.26 2.97
C SER A 23 -8.14 7.02 3.12
N THR A 24 -8.91 7.36 2.09
CA THR A 24 -10.27 6.86 1.87
C THR A 24 -10.27 5.34 1.54
N GLY A 25 -9.22 4.62 1.94
CA GLY A 25 -8.64 3.51 1.21
C GLY A 25 -9.08 2.16 1.73
N MET A 26 -9.59 1.36 0.79
CA MET A 26 -9.89 -0.07 0.94
C MET A 26 -8.82 -0.81 1.73
N VAL A 27 -9.26 -1.52 2.76
CA VAL A 27 -8.51 -2.60 3.39
C VAL A 27 -8.73 -3.85 2.55
N LEU A 28 -7.64 -4.40 2.01
CA LEU A 28 -7.63 -5.71 1.38
C LEU A 28 -7.36 -6.77 2.46
N CYS A 29 -7.61 -8.04 2.13
CA CYS A 29 -7.24 -9.15 3.00
C CYS A 29 -5.74 -9.11 3.34
N ASP A 30 -5.36 -9.73 4.46
CA ASP A 30 -3.96 -9.90 4.86
C ASP A 30 -3.19 -8.60 5.15
N GLN A 31 -3.82 -7.65 5.86
CA GLN A 31 -3.23 -6.37 6.30
C GLN A 31 -2.66 -5.54 5.14
N THR A 32 -3.26 -5.67 3.96
CA THR A 32 -2.84 -4.95 2.75
C THR A 32 -3.76 -3.76 2.53
N TYR A 33 -3.18 -2.59 2.28
CA TYR A 33 -3.89 -1.33 2.16
C TYR A 33 -3.55 -0.63 0.86
N VAL A 34 -4.56 -0.08 0.21
CA VAL A 34 -4.37 0.82 -0.93
C VAL A 34 -4.38 2.26 -0.41
N ILE A 35 -3.24 2.92 -0.47
CA ILE A 35 -3.04 4.26 0.07
C ILE A 35 -2.58 5.24 -1.01
N SER A 36 -2.82 6.53 -0.80
CA SER A 36 -2.25 7.59 -1.63
C SER A 36 -0.75 7.75 -1.34
N GLU A 37 0.01 8.25 -2.31
CA GLU A 37 1.44 8.57 -2.12
C GLU A 37 1.68 9.49 -0.91
N GLU A 38 0.80 10.47 -0.68
CA GLU A 38 0.88 11.38 0.46
C GLU A 38 0.73 10.65 1.80
N ALA A 39 -0.13 9.62 1.85
CA ALA A 39 -0.27 8.77 3.03
C ALA A 39 0.99 7.93 3.24
N ALA A 40 1.59 7.38 2.17
CA ALA A 40 2.84 6.64 2.26
C ALA A 40 3.97 7.52 2.82
N LYS A 41 4.10 8.77 2.37
CA LYS A 41 5.05 9.74 2.92
C LYS A 41 4.78 10.04 4.40
N ALA A 42 3.51 10.18 4.79
CA ALA A 42 3.13 10.40 6.18
C ALA A 42 3.52 9.21 7.09
N LEU A 43 3.36 7.97 6.61
CA LEU A 43 3.79 6.77 7.33
C LEU A 43 5.30 6.71 7.52
N VAL A 44 6.08 7.04 6.48
CA VAL A 44 7.55 7.11 6.57
C VAL A 44 7.98 8.19 7.58
N ARG A 45 7.35 9.36 7.55
CA ARG A 45 7.63 10.45 8.51
C ARG A 45 7.28 10.06 9.95
N ALA A 46 6.27 9.23 10.14
CA ALA A 46 5.88 8.69 11.43
C ALA A 46 6.77 7.51 11.89
N GLY A 47 7.76 7.10 11.09
CA GLY A 47 8.66 5.98 11.41
C GLY A 47 7.99 4.61 11.36
N ILE A 48 6.88 4.50 10.62
CA ILE A 48 6.10 3.27 10.50
C ILE A 48 6.70 2.41 9.40
N ARG A 49 6.91 1.14 9.70
CA ARG A 49 7.45 0.17 8.74
C ARG A 49 6.32 -0.53 8.00
N PHE A 50 6.43 -0.57 6.69
CA PHE A 50 5.52 -1.27 5.79
C PHE A 50 6.29 -1.84 4.61
N THR A 51 5.71 -2.84 3.96
CA THR A 51 6.23 -3.41 2.71
C THR A 51 5.43 -2.86 1.55
N GLU A 52 6.06 -2.22 0.57
CA GLU A 52 5.39 -1.84 -0.68
C GLU A 52 5.21 -3.11 -1.53
N VAL A 53 3.94 -3.49 -1.75
CA VAL A 53 3.57 -4.68 -2.54
C VAL A 53 3.47 -4.32 -4.02
N SER A 54 2.90 -3.16 -4.32
CA SER A 54 2.73 -2.68 -5.69
C SER A 54 2.48 -1.18 -5.72
N ARG A 55 2.76 -0.54 -6.84
CA ARG A 55 2.54 0.89 -7.06
C ARG A 55 1.85 1.10 -8.40
N GLU A 56 0.73 1.80 -8.36
CA GLU A 56 0.05 2.29 -9.55
C GLU A 56 0.93 3.39 -10.18
N SER A 57 1.76 3.00 -11.13
CA SER A 57 2.60 3.92 -11.90
C SER A 57 1.78 4.55 -13.02
N SER A 58 1.88 5.88 -13.17
CA SER A 58 1.34 6.60 -14.32
C SER A 58 2.34 6.57 -15.48
N ALA A 59 2.59 5.39 -16.02
CA ALA A 59 3.23 5.18 -17.33
C ALA A 59 2.43 4.11 -18.08
N PRO A 60 2.14 4.27 -19.38
CA PRO A 60 1.62 3.15 -20.16
C PRO A 60 2.77 2.15 -20.36
N VAL A 61 2.44 0.86 -20.49
CA VAL A 61 3.34 -0.31 -20.77
C VAL A 61 3.89 -0.98 -19.50
N ALA A 62 3.77 -2.29 -19.25
CA ALA A 62 3.36 -3.43 -20.09
C ALA A 62 2.57 -4.45 -19.24
N GLN A 63 1.50 -4.99 -19.81
CA GLN A 63 0.99 -6.31 -19.45
C GLN A 63 2.09 -7.33 -19.83
N GLY A 64 2.98 -7.61 -18.89
CA GLY A 64 3.94 -8.70 -18.99
C GLY A 64 3.24 -10.00 -18.63
N ALA A 65 2.96 -10.81 -19.63
CA ALA A 65 2.49 -12.18 -19.47
C ALA A 65 3.56 -13.06 -18.80
N LEU A 66 3.13 -13.88 -17.84
CA LEU A 66 3.67 -15.18 -17.47
C LEU A 66 2.44 -15.95 -16.93
N GLY A 67 1.83 -16.92 -17.63
CA GLY A 67 2.40 -18.23 -17.97
C GLY A 67 2.68 -19.00 -16.66
N GLU A 68 2.09 -20.14 -16.31
CA GLU A 68 1.57 -21.24 -17.13
C GLU A 68 0.93 -22.34 -16.23
N ARG A 69 0.05 -23.17 -16.84
CA ARG A 69 -0.44 -24.54 -16.52
C ARG A 69 -1.22 -24.81 -15.23
N ILE A 70 -2.51 -25.18 -15.38
CA ILE A 70 -2.99 -26.58 -15.49
C ILE A 70 -4.28 -26.62 -16.30
#